data_AF-A0A7J6F9K1-F1
#
_entry.id   AF-A0A7J6F9K1-F1
#
_cell.length_a   1.000
_cell.length_b   1.000
_cell.length_c   1.000
_cell.angle_alpha   90.00
_cell.angle_beta   90.00
_cell.angle_gamma   90.00
#
_symmetry.space_group_name_H-M   'P 1'
#
loop_
_entity.id
_entity.type
_entity.pdbx_description
1 polymer ?
#
loop_
_entity_poly.entity_id
_entity_poly.type
_entity_poly.pdbx_seq_one_letter_code
_entity_poly.pdbx_strand_id
1 'polypeptide(L)'
;MMIPLFLLLIFISSSSFSECSQQGDVPVPVPGIHEDDVVIINNGILDTVLTVHCKSKDDDLGVRTLKYNESFQFSFQPNIWDTTLFFCGFSWDKEFHWFDIYKTKHRFVFHINSWIIHPSGPCLFNTNHQAYDYCYPWNADNKQGLQFFPALNPNH
;
A
#
# COMPACT_ATOMS: atom_id res chain seq x y z
N MET A 1 20.88 67.16 -38.76
CA MET A 1 21.19 66.05 -37.82
C MET A 1 20.60 64.78 -38.43
N MET A 2 21.44 63.76 -38.63
CA MET A 2 21.18 62.56 -39.45
C MET A 2 20.11 61.63 -38.84
N ILE A 3 19.35 60.92 -39.68
CA ILE A 3 18.47 59.80 -39.30
C ILE A 3 19.08 58.52 -39.91
N PRO A 4 19.18 57.39 -39.16
CA PRO A 4 18.33 56.22 -39.45
C PRO A 4 17.80 55.56 -38.15
N LEU A 5 16.54 55.17 -38.02
CA LEU A 5 15.88 53.98 -38.60
C LEU A 5 16.60 52.63 -38.32
N PHE A 6 16.40 52.08 -37.12
CA PHE A 6 16.45 50.64 -36.82
C PHE A 6 15.31 50.36 -35.83
N LEU A 7 14.14 49.99 -36.34
CA LEU A 7 13.64 48.61 -36.40
C LEU A 7 13.24 48.05 -35.02
N LEU A 8 11.92 47.86 -34.88
CA LEU A 8 11.28 46.89 -34.00
C LEU A 8 12.14 45.63 -33.82
N LEU A 9 12.67 45.42 -32.62
CA LEU A 9 12.96 44.09 -32.13
C LEU A 9 12.33 43.96 -30.74
N ILE A 10 11.30 43.14 -30.73
CA ILE A 10 10.49 42.75 -29.59
C ILE A 10 11.45 42.05 -28.62
N PHE A 11 11.82 42.70 -27.52
CA PHE A 11 12.34 41.98 -26.36
C PHE A 11 11.15 41.28 -25.69
N ILE A 12 10.72 40.18 -26.32
CA ILE A 12 10.03 39.12 -25.57
C ILE A 12 11.03 38.75 -24.50
N SER A 13 10.69 39.05 -23.24
CA SER A 13 11.39 38.53 -22.08
C SER A 13 11.51 37.02 -22.28
N SER A 14 12.68 36.56 -22.69
CA SER A 14 13.02 35.15 -22.78
C SER A 14 13.17 34.65 -21.34
N SER A 15 12.03 34.43 -20.68
CA SER A 15 11.97 33.39 -19.67
C SER A 15 12.47 32.14 -20.37
N SER A 16 13.66 31.70 -19.95
CA SER A 16 14.35 30.56 -20.51
C SER A 16 13.39 29.37 -20.57
N PHE A 17 12.85 29.06 -21.73
CA PHE A 17 12.21 27.78 -21.94
C PHE A 17 13.36 26.78 -21.93
N SER A 18 13.51 26.10 -20.80
CA SER A 18 14.37 24.94 -20.68
C SER A 18 13.71 23.85 -21.52
N GLU A 19 14.12 23.73 -22.79
CA GLU A 19 13.79 22.57 -23.61
C GLU A 19 14.59 21.36 -23.08
N CYS A 20 14.04 20.64 -22.10
CA CYS A 20 14.53 19.29 -21.83
C CYS A 20 14.00 18.39 -22.97
N SER A 21 14.91 17.93 -23.83
CA SER A 21 14.64 16.91 -24.84
C SER A 21 14.07 15.66 -24.17
N GLN A 22 12.80 15.34 -24.44
CA GLN A 22 12.21 14.05 -24.12
C GLN A 22 12.71 13.01 -25.14
N GLN A 23 13.99 12.64 -25.04
CA GLN A 23 14.42 11.32 -25.45
C GLN A 23 14.33 10.47 -24.18
N GLY A 24 13.17 9.86 -23.97
CA GLY A 24 12.95 8.98 -22.81
C GLY A 24 13.90 7.79 -22.91
N ASP A 25 14.89 7.75 -22.05
CA ASP A 25 15.68 6.55 -21.80
C ASP A 25 14.72 5.43 -21.37
N VAL A 26 14.74 4.30 -22.07
CA VAL A 26 14.08 3.08 -21.60
C VAL A 26 14.77 2.70 -20.29
N PRO A 27 14.05 2.53 -19.16
CA PRO A 27 14.67 2.12 -17.90
C PRO A 27 15.45 0.82 -18.13
N VAL A 28 16.77 0.87 -17.99
CA VAL A 28 17.62 -0.31 -18.01
C VAL A 28 17.28 -1.12 -16.76
N PRO A 29 16.92 -2.41 -16.85
CA PRO A 29 16.75 -3.25 -15.68
C PRO A 29 18.09 -3.31 -14.94
N VAL A 30 18.18 -2.64 -13.78
CA VAL A 30 19.36 -2.69 -12.93
C VAL A 30 19.31 -4.01 -12.15
N PRO A 31 20.28 -4.93 -12.34
CA PRO A 31 20.33 -6.15 -11.55
C PRO A 31 20.57 -5.78 -10.08
N GLY A 32 19.61 -6.09 -9.19
CA GLY A 32 19.72 -5.86 -7.75
C GLY A 32 18.79 -4.80 -7.16
N ILE A 33 17.90 -4.18 -7.94
CA ILE A 33 16.77 -3.43 -7.38
C ILE A 33 15.67 -4.45 -7.09
N HIS A 34 15.52 -4.87 -5.82
CA HIS A 34 14.30 -5.51 -5.39
C HIS A 34 13.21 -4.43 -5.39
N GLU A 35 12.24 -4.57 -6.30
CA GLU A 35 11.04 -3.73 -6.28
C GLU A 35 10.31 -3.92 -4.95
N ASP A 36 9.87 -2.81 -4.36
CA ASP A 36 9.19 -2.84 -3.06
C ASP A 36 7.83 -3.52 -3.22
N ASP A 37 7.52 -4.44 -2.30
CA ASP A 37 6.18 -4.99 -2.19
C ASP A 37 5.29 -3.99 -1.46
N VAL A 38 4.06 -3.86 -1.94
CA VAL A 38 3.03 -2.95 -1.45
C VAL A 38 1.86 -3.78 -0.94
N VAL A 39 1.41 -3.47 0.26
CA VAL A 39 0.18 -4.02 0.85
C VAL A 39 -0.82 -2.88 1.03
N ILE A 40 -2.04 -3.08 0.53
CA ILE A 40 -3.17 -2.17 0.68
C ILE A 40 -4.27 -2.91 1.41
N ILE A 41 -4.81 -2.32 2.47
CA ILE A 41 -5.89 -2.87 3.28
C ILE A 41 -7.05 -1.90 3.18
N ASN A 42 -8.17 -2.35 2.63
CA ASN A 42 -9.39 -1.56 2.47
C ASN A 42 -10.45 -2.02 3.46
N ASN A 43 -11.14 -1.08 4.10
CA ASN A 43 -12.28 -1.40 4.95
C ASN A 43 -13.54 -1.62 4.10
N GLY A 44 -13.98 -2.88 4.00
CA GLY A 44 -15.20 -3.30 3.31
C GLY A 44 -16.40 -3.54 4.24
N ILE A 45 -16.33 -3.12 5.51
CA ILE A 45 -17.40 -3.28 6.48
C ILE A 45 -18.27 -2.01 6.48
N LEU A 46 -19.50 -2.15 6.00
CA LEU A 46 -20.43 -1.02 5.82
C LEU A 46 -20.68 -0.29 7.15
N ASP A 47 -20.63 1.04 7.11
CA ASP A 47 -20.89 1.95 8.24
C ASP A 47 -20.09 1.66 9.52
N THR A 48 -18.99 0.93 9.38
CA THR A 48 -18.18 0.45 10.51
C THR A 48 -16.79 1.03 10.46
N VAL A 49 -16.27 1.43 11.62
CA VAL A 49 -14.90 1.90 11.78
C VAL A 49 -14.01 0.72 12.13
N LEU A 50 -13.10 0.38 11.22
CA LEU A 50 -12.14 -0.71 11.37
C LEU A 50 -10.85 -0.20 12.00
N THR A 51 -10.45 -0.76 13.13
CA THR A 51 -9.11 -0.53 13.70
C THR A 51 -8.19 -1.66 13.27
N VAL A 52 -7.05 -1.29 12.67
CA VAL A 52 -6.04 -2.22 12.15
C VAL A 52 -4.69 -1.96 12.83
N HIS A 53 -3.99 -3.03 13.18
CA HIS A 53 -2.60 -2.97 13.64
C HIS A 53 -1.80 -4.04 12.92
N CYS A 54 -0.83 -3.63 12.10
CA CYS A 54 0.01 -4.55 11.33
C CYS A 54 1.45 -4.53 11.83
N LYS A 55 2.09 -5.70 11.86
CA LYS A 55 3.50 -5.88 12.24
C LYS A 55 4.16 -6.98 11.44
N SER A 56 5.48 -6.93 11.33
CA SER A 56 6.33 -8.06 11.00
C SER A 56 7.07 -8.52 12.27
N LYS A 57 8.06 -9.41 12.11
CA LYS A 57 8.98 -9.73 13.19
C LYS A 57 9.81 -8.51 13.62
N ASP A 58 10.18 -7.67 12.65
CA ASP A 58 11.21 -6.63 12.80
C ASP A 58 10.60 -5.21 12.80
N ASP A 59 9.37 -5.04 12.30
CA ASP A 59 8.71 -3.75 12.10
C ASP A 59 7.31 -3.71 12.73
N ASP A 60 6.99 -2.59 13.39
CA ASP A 60 5.64 -2.29 13.88
C ASP A 60 5.09 -1.08 13.11
N LEU A 61 4.04 -1.29 12.33
CA LEU A 61 3.44 -0.25 11.49
C LEU A 61 2.44 0.64 12.25
N GLY A 62 2.18 0.31 13.52
CA GLY A 62 1.29 1.02 14.40
C GLY A 62 -0.19 0.74 14.16
N VAL A 63 -1.01 1.36 15.00
CA VAL A 63 -2.47 1.27 14.95
C VAL A 63 -3.02 2.34 14.01
N ARG A 64 -3.95 1.96 13.12
CA ARG A 64 -4.69 2.86 12.23
C ARG A 64 -6.17 2.59 12.36
N THR A 65 -6.97 3.62 12.09
CA THR A 65 -8.43 3.54 12.12
C THR A 65 -8.95 3.94 10.73
N LEU A 66 -9.80 3.10 10.15
CA LEU A 66 -10.30 3.22 8.79
C LEU A 66 -11.83 3.26 8.82
N LYS A 67 -12.44 4.33 8.29
CA LYS A 67 -13.87 4.35 8.00
C LYS A 67 -14.20 3.44 6.83
N TYR A 68 -15.47 3.18 6.60
CA TYR A 68 -15.92 2.46 5.40
C TYR A 68 -15.32 3.08 4.13
N ASN A 69 -14.77 2.24 3.25
CA ASN A 69 -14.03 2.60 2.03
C ASN A 69 -12.71 3.37 2.22
N GLU A 70 -12.23 3.58 3.44
CA GLU A 70 -10.86 4.06 3.66
C GLU A 70 -9.85 2.91 3.58
N SER A 71 -8.60 3.27 3.28
CA SER A 71 -7.50 2.32 3.11
C SER A 71 -6.27 2.67 3.93
N PHE A 72 -5.55 1.63 4.32
CA PHE A 72 -4.22 1.70 4.91
C PHE A 72 -3.23 1.02 3.96
N GLN A 73 -2.14 1.71 3.61
CA GLN A 73 -1.11 1.21 2.71
C GLN A 73 0.27 1.32 3.33
N PHE A 74 1.10 0.32 3.07
CA PHE A 74 2.54 0.35 3.37
C PHE A 74 3.32 -0.40 2.28
N SER A 75 4.59 -0.02 2.12
CA SER A 75 5.55 -0.71 1.25
C SER A 75 6.77 -1.15 2.03
N PHE A 76 7.42 -2.21 1.57
CA PHE A 76 8.63 -2.74 2.18
C PHE A 76 9.44 -3.53 1.15
N GLN A 77 10.74 -3.62 1.41
CA GLN A 77 11.61 -4.50 0.65
C GLN A 77 11.59 -5.91 1.26
N PRO A 78 11.27 -6.96 0.50
CA PRO A 78 11.37 -8.33 1.00
C PRO A 78 12.81 -8.63 1.45
N ASN A 79 12.96 -9.40 2.53
CA ASN A 79 14.29 -9.79 2.99
C ASN A 79 14.95 -10.76 2.00
N ILE A 80 16.28 -10.76 1.97
CA ILE A 80 17.09 -11.54 1.00
C ILE A 80 16.84 -13.05 1.12
N TRP A 81 16.34 -13.51 2.28
CA TRP A 81 16.04 -14.92 2.53
C TRP A 81 14.59 -15.32 2.19
N ASP A 82 13.81 -14.41 1.58
CA ASP A 82 12.41 -14.64 1.18
C ASP A 82 11.53 -15.16 2.34
N THR A 83 11.73 -14.61 3.54
CA THR A 83 11.01 -14.99 4.78
C THR A 83 10.11 -13.89 5.33
N THR A 84 9.89 -12.81 4.57
CA THR A 84 9.09 -11.67 5.04
C THR A 84 7.64 -12.09 5.28
N LEU A 85 7.14 -11.74 6.46
CA LEU A 85 5.79 -12.00 6.94
C LEU A 85 5.27 -10.74 7.61
N PHE A 86 4.12 -10.25 7.14
CA PHE A 86 3.33 -9.27 7.87
C PHE A 86 2.01 -9.91 8.29
N PHE A 87 1.64 -9.67 9.54
CA PHE A 87 0.38 -10.11 10.11
C PHE A 87 -0.30 -8.91 10.76
N CYS A 88 -1.62 -8.88 10.68
CA CYS A 88 -2.44 -7.76 11.12
C CYS A 88 -3.54 -8.25 12.05
N GLY A 89 -3.75 -7.51 13.13
CA GLY A 89 -4.96 -7.57 13.94
C GLY A 89 -5.99 -6.56 13.44
N PHE A 90 -7.25 -6.93 13.56
CA PHE A 90 -8.41 -6.16 13.14
C PHE A 90 -9.43 -6.17 14.27
N SER A 91 -9.99 -5.00 14.59
CA SER A 91 -11.06 -4.88 15.56
C SER A 91 -12.12 -3.89 15.11
N TRP A 92 -13.38 -4.28 15.29
CA TRP A 92 -14.58 -3.48 15.05
C TRP A 92 -15.71 -4.04 15.93
N ASP A 93 -16.65 -3.22 16.39
CA ASP A 93 -17.87 -3.66 17.11
C ASP A 93 -17.68 -4.72 18.21
N LYS A 94 -16.59 -4.63 18.97
CA LYS A 94 -16.18 -5.59 20.02
C LYS A 94 -15.74 -6.97 19.53
N GLU A 95 -15.56 -7.12 18.23
CA GLU A 95 -14.92 -8.27 17.61
C GLU A 95 -13.41 -8.03 17.47
N PHE A 96 -12.67 -9.13 17.49
CA PHE A 96 -11.25 -9.16 17.17
C PHE A 96 -10.94 -10.34 16.27
N HIS A 97 -10.20 -10.06 15.21
CA HIS A 97 -9.69 -11.04 14.27
C HIS A 97 -8.26 -10.73 13.88
N TRP A 98 -7.52 -11.71 13.40
CA TRP A 98 -6.18 -11.49 12.88
C TRP A 98 -5.89 -12.39 11.67
N PHE A 99 -4.96 -11.94 10.84
CA PHE A 99 -4.61 -12.62 9.61
C PHE A 99 -3.19 -12.29 9.15
N ASP A 100 -2.56 -13.23 8.45
CA ASP A 100 -1.26 -13.01 7.82
C ASP A 100 -1.46 -12.32 6.46
N ILE A 101 -1.38 -10.99 6.43
CA ILE A 101 -1.72 -10.17 5.26
C ILE A 101 -0.71 -10.29 4.11
N TYR A 102 0.51 -10.72 4.42
CA TYR A 102 1.56 -10.92 3.42
C TYR A 102 2.49 -12.07 3.83
N LYS A 103 2.81 -12.94 2.86
CA LYS A 103 3.81 -14.02 2.97
C LYS A 103 4.61 -14.10 1.67
N THR A 104 5.94 -14.11 1.75
CA THR A 104 6.81 -14.12 0.55
C THR A 104 6.58 -15.30 -0.42
N LYS A 105 6.02 -16.44 0.03
CA LYS A 105 5.66 -17.55 -0.87
C LYS A 105 4.56 -17.18 -1.88
N HIS A 106 3.87 -16.06 -1.67
CA HIS A 106 2.83 -15.53 -2.54
C HIS A 106 3.39 -14.35 -3.35
N ARG A 107 4.56 -14.53 -3.97
CA ARG A 107 5.03 -13.63 -5.04
C ARG A 107 4.06 -13.75 -6.21
N PHE A 108 3.00 -12.96 -6.18
CA PHE A 108 2.22 -12.69 -7.37
C PHE A 108 3.13 -12.02 -8.39
N VAL A 109 2.78 -12.11 -9.67
CA VAL A 109 3.50 -11.43 -10.77
C VAL A 109 3.57 -9.91 -10.54
N PHE A 110 2.78 -9.38 -9.60
CA PHE A 110 2.71 -7.99 -9.21
C PHE A 110 3.14 -7.82 -7.74
N HIS A 111 3.93 -6.79 -7.49
CA HIS A 111 4.39 -6.33 -6.18
C HIS A 111 3.28 -5.68 -5.33
N ILE A 112 2.00 -5.89 -5.66
CA ILE A 112 0.87 -5.22 -5.00
C ILE A 112 -0.13 -6.26 -4.51
N ASN A 113 -0.36 -6.26 -3.19
CA ASN A 113 -1.38 -7.06 -2.53
C ASN A 113 -2.47 -6.15 -2.00
N SER A 114 -3.57 -6.01 -2.74
CA SER A 114 -4.72 -5.23 -2.30
C SER A 114 -5.76 -6.15 -1.67
N TRP A 115 -6.10 -5.88 -0.42
CA TRP A 115 -7.05 -6.65 0.39
C TRP A 115 -8.28 -5.81 0.71
N ILE A 116 -9.45 -6.44 0.74
CA ILE A 116 -10.66 -5.88 1.33
C ILE A 116 -11.05 -6.71 2.55
N ILE A 117 -11.35 -6.03 3.65
CA ILE A 117 -11.73 -6.67 4.91
C ILE A 117 -13.25 -6.78 4.98
N HIS A 118 -13.76 -8.00 5.12
CA HIS A 118 -15.15 -8.30 5.40
C HIS A 118 -15.30 -9.03 6.74
N PRO A 119 -16.51 -9.06 7.34
CA PRO A 119 -16.73 -9.80 8.58
C PRO A 119 -16.36 -11.28 8.49
N SER A 120 -16.56 -11.91 7.32
CA SER A 120 -16.22 -13.32 7.08
C SER A 120 -14.72 -13.59 6.89
N GLY A 121 -13.91 -12.57 6.62
CA GLY A 121 -12.50 -12.73 6.30
C GLY A 121 -11.94 -11.67 5.34
N PRO A 122 -10.62 -11.62 5.17
CA PRO A 122 -9.98 -10.81 4.15
C PRO A 122 -10.10 -11.46 2.76
N CYS A 123 -10.34 -10.63 1.74
CA CYS A 123 -10.34 -11.05 0.34
C CYS A 123 -9.26 -10.29 -0.43
N LEU A 124 -8.47 -11.00 -1.24
CA LEU A 124 -7.41 -10.42 -2.06
C LEU A 124 -7.94 -10.08 -3.46
N PHE A 125 -7.48 -8.94 -3.98
CA PHE A 125 -7.81 -8.49 -5.33
C PHE A 125 -7.15 -9.37 -6.39
N ASN A 126 -7.96 -9.85 -7.33
CA ASN A 126 -7.53 -10.62 -8.47
C ASN A 126 -7.53 -9.73 -9.71
N THR A 127 -6.34 -9.49 -10.26
CA THR A 127 -6.16 -8.65 -11.45
C THR A 127 -6.80 -9.23 -12.70
N ASN A 128 -6.97 -10.55 -12.79
CA ASN A 128 -7.56 -11.20 -13.96
C ASN A 128 -9.08 -11.02 -14.00
N HIS A 129 -9.73 -11.07 -12.84
CA HIS A 129 -11.19 -10.94 -12.72
C HIS A 129 -11.63 -9.52 -12.33
N GLN A 130 -10.68 -8.63 -12.02
CA GLN A 130 -10.92 -7.27 -11.54
C GLN A 130 -11.84 -7.23 -10.31
N ALA A 131 -11.71 -8.21 -9.42
CA ALA A 131 -12.59 -8.40 -8.28
C ALA A 131 -11.84 -8.94 -7.06
N TYR A 132 -12.41 -8.77 -5.87
CA TYR A 132 -11.94 -9.38 -4.62
C TYR A 132 -12.56 -10.78 -4.45
N ASP A 133 -11.99 -11.78 -5.10
CA ASP A 133 -12.57 -13.13 -5.15
C ASP A 133 -11.73 -14.21 -4.44
N TYR A 134 -10.49 -13.90 -4.05
CA TYR A 134 -9.65 -14.77 -3.23
C TYR A 134 -9.86 -14.47 -1.74
N CYS A 135 -10.93 -15.02 -1.16
CA CYS A 135 -11.28 -14.85 0.24
C CYS A 135 -10.74 -15.96 1.13
N TYR A 136 -10.26 -15.60 2.31
CA TYR A 136 -9.70 -16.53 3.29
C TYR A 136 -10.44 -16.42 4.62
N PRO A 137 -10.58 -17.52 5.38
CA PRO A 137 -11.08 -17.44 6.75
C PRO A 137 -10.05 -16.74 7.65
N TRP A 138 -10.54 -16.12 8.73
CA TRP A 138 -9.70 -15.63 9.81
C TRP A 138 -8.86 -16.74 10.46
N ASN A 139 -7.73 -16.38 11.06
CA ASN A 139 -6.96 -17.30 11.89
C ASN A 139 -7.79 -17.71 13.12
N ALA A 140 -7.78 -19.01 13.45
CA ALA A 140 -8.72 -19.59 14.43
C ALA A 140 -8.43 -19.23 15.90
N ASP A 141 -7.16 -18.97 16.27
CA ASP A 141 -6.77 -18.69 17.66
C ASP A 141 -6.70 -17.18 17.93
N ASN A 142 -7.84 -16.61 18.33
CA ASN A 142 -7.91 -15.21 18.73
C ASN A 142 -7.14 -14.91 20.04
N LYS A 143 -6.93 -15.90 20.92
CA LYS A 143 -6.14 -15.67 22.15
C LYS A 143 -4.68 -15.43 21.80
N GLN A 144 -4.15 -16.21 20.86
CA GLN A 144 -2.82 -15.98 20.31
C GLN A 144 -2.73 -14.62 19.60
N GLY A 145 -3.72 -14.30 18.76
CA GLY A 145 -3.78 -12.99 18.09
C GLY A 145 -3.74 -11.82 19.07
N LEU A 146 -4.49 -11.89 20.18
CA LEU A 146 -4.51 -10.85 21.21
C LEU A 146 -3.19 -10.72 21.98
N GLN A 147 -2.36 -11.78 22.04
CA GLN A 147 -1.00 -11.66 22.58
C GLN A 147 -0.13 -10.77 21.68
N PHE A 148 -0.35 -10.81 20.37
CA PHE A 148 0.36 -9.95 19.42
C PHE A 148 -0.21 -8.52 19.38
N PHE A 149 -1.52 -8.37 19.59
CA PHE A 149 -2.26 -7.12 19.44
C PHE A 149 -3.08 -6.76 20.70
N PRO A 150 -2.43 -6.54 21.86
CA PRO A 150 -3.15 -6.25 23.11
C PRO A 150 -3.97 -4.95 23.04
N ALA A 151 -3.53 -3.97 22.24
CA ALA A 151 -4.23 -2.70 22.05
C ALA A 151 -5.56 -2.84 21.29
N LEU A 152 -5.82 -3.99 20.66
CA LEU A 152 -7.05 -4.29 19.93
C LEU A 152 -8.01 -5.17 20.74
N ASN A 153 -7.74 -5.39 22.03
CA ASN A 153 -8.62 -6.20 22.88
C ASN A 153 -9.97 -5.48 23.09
N PRO A 154 -11.09 -6.07 22.66
CA PRO A 154 -12.40 -5.44 22.76
C PRO A 154 -12.98 -5.36 24.18
N ASN A 155 -12.34 -6.03 25.16
CA ASN A 155 -12.79 -6.09 26.55
C ASN A 155 -11.98 -5.20 27.49
N HIS A 156 -11.06 -4.38 26.97
CA HIS A 156 -10.17 -3.53 27.76
C HIS A 156 -10.63 -2.07 27.80
#